data_AF-A0A2G9Z101-F1
#
_entry.id   AF-A0A2G9Z101-F1
#
_cell.length_a   1.000
_cell.length_b   1.000
_cell.length_c   1.000
_cell.angle_alpha   90.00
_cell.angle_beta   90.00
_cell.angle_gamma   90.00
#
_symmetry.space_group_name_H-M   'P 1'
#
loop_
_entity.id
_entity.type
_entity.pdbx_description
1 polymer ?
#
loop_
_entity_poly.entity_id
_entity_poly.type
_entity_poly.pdbx_seq_one_letter_code
_entity_poly.pdbx_strand_id
1 'polypeptide(L)'
;MKNYYFILILSLLFVGFLVLAQELPGVTFPVSELGNCASKEECMAYCDLPENMLACINFSETHGLISPEDAAMARKMLELGVTDGPGGCQGRVECSAYCDNSNHMEECIEFAKKYGLIPPDELAEVEKILVAIQKGARPPACHGKAACDAYCNMAEHFEECIIFGEAAGLIPPDEIDDARRALEAVRKGAKPPACKGKTECDTYCAEPEHLEECLAFAEAAGFISPEDAAMARKTGGKGPGGCRGEEACKAYCENPSHMEECINFAVEQGFMSPEEAQKMREMIG
;
A
#
# COMPACT_ATOMS: atom_id res chain seq x y z
N MET A 1 -22.94 78.51 -18.00
CA MET A 1 -24.20 78.34 -18.77
C MET A 1 -24.20 76.97 -19.41
N LYS A 2 -25.34 76.25 -19.32
CA LYS A 2 -25.89 75.15 -20.16
C LYS A 2 -25.11 74.80 -21.45
N ASN A 3 -25.08 73.59 -22.03
CA ASN A 3 -25.60 72.25 -21.78
C ASN A 3 -25.01 71.34 -22.90
N TYR A 4 -24.85 70.05 -22.59
CA TYR A 4 -24.95 68.81 -23.41
C TYR A 4 -25.08 68.84 -24.95
N TYR A 5 -24.35 67.92 -25.62
CA TYR A 5 -24.78 66.91 -26.62
C TYR A 5 -23.60 65.90 -26.79
N PHE A 6 -23.64 64.67 -26.26
CA PHE A 6 -24.21 63.40 -26.78
C PHE A 6 -23.62 62.90 -28.12
N ILE A 7 -23.32 61.57 -28.18
CA ILE A 7 -22.93 60.70 -29.33
C ILE A 7 -21.41 60.52 -29.55
N LEU A 8 -20.80 59.33 -29.71
CA LEU A 8 -21.09 57.91 -29.46
C LEU A 8 -19.71 57.19 -29.64
N ILE A 9 -19.30 56.36 -28.67
CA ILE A 9 -18.83 54.96 -28.81
C ILE A 9 -17.69 54.62 -29.81
N LEU A 10 -16.61 53.94 -29.36
CA LEU A 10 -16.39 52.49 -29.60
C LEU A 10 -15.04 51.98 -29.03
N SER A 11 -15.16 51.19 -27.96
CA SER A 11 -14.33 50.06 -27.48
C SER A 11 -12.81 50.10 -27.59
N LEU A 12 -12.14 50.35 -26.45
CA LEU A 12 -10.89 49.65 -26.13
C LEU A 12 -11.24 48.23 -25.67
N LEU A 13 -10.89 47.25 -26.49
CA LEU A 13 -10.82 45.84 -26.13
C LEU A 13 -9.75 45.66 -25.05
N PHE A 14 -10.16 45.78 -23.79
CA PHE A 14 -9.43 45.17 -22.68
C PHE A 14 -9.76 43.68 -22.73
N VAL A 15 -8.88 42.91 -23.35
CA VAL A 15 -8.92 41.45 -23.29
C VAL A 15 -8.63 41.09 -21.84
N GLY A 16 -9.69 40.93 -21.05
CA GLY A 16 -9.62 40.27 -19.76
C GLY A 16 -9.09 38.86 -20.01
N PHE A 17 -7.86 38.61 -19.59
CA PHE A 17 -7.40 37.25 -19.34
C PHE A 17 -8.32 36.70 -18.24
N LEU A 18 -9.36 35.98 -18.65
CA LEU A 18 -10.08 35.08 -17.78
C LEU A 18 -9.08 34.01 -17.35
N VAL A 19 -8.56 34.16 -16.14
CA VAL A 19 -7.93 33.06 -15.42
C VAL A 19 -9.05 32.05 -15.20
N LEU A 20 -9.11 31.00 -16.01
CA LEU A 20 -9.99 29.88 -15.76
C LEU A 20 -9.46 29.21 -14.49
N ALA A 21 -10.09 29.51 -13.35
CA ALA A 21 -9.95 28.74 -12.14
C ALA A 21 -10.26 27.27 -12.50
N GLN A 22 -9.36 26.36 -12.13
CA GLN A 22 -9.54 24.93 -12.38
C GLN A 22 -10.83 24.48 -11.70
N GLU A 23 -11.85 24.10 -12.48
CA GLU A 23 -13.07 23.53 -11.90
C GLU A 23 -12.71 22.21 -11.20
N LEU A 24 -13.15 22.08 -9.94
CA LEU A 24 -13.18 20.78 -9.27
C LEU A 24 -14.14 19.91 -10.08
N PRO A 25 -13.70 18.77 -10.64
CA PRO A 25 -14.58 17.93 -11.44
C PRO A 25 -15.81 17.55 -10.62
N GLY A 26 -17.00 17.93 -11.08
CA GLY A 26 -18.27 17.54 -10.46
C GLY A 26 -18.92 18.56 -9.51
N VAL A 27 -18.35 19.76 -9.32
CA VAL A 27 -19.00 20.84 -8.54
C VAL A 27 -19.42 21.98 -9.47
N THR A 28 -20.72 22.25 -9.56
CA THR A 28 -21.29 23.36 -10.34
C THR A 28 -21.63 24.55 -9.45
N PHE A 29 -21.13 25.74 -9.79
CA PHE A 29 -21.43 26.98 -9.08
C PHE A 29 -22.67 27.69 -9.65
N PRO A 30 -23.42 28.46 -8.84
CA PRO A 30 -23.27 28.59 -7.38
C PRO A 30 -23.72 27.33 -6.62
N VAL A 31 -23.10 27.04 -5.48
CA VAL A 31 -23.43 25.86 -4.66
C VAL A 31 -24.52 26.23 -3.65
N SER A 32 -25.76 25.82 -3.93
CA SER A 32 -26.93 26.22 -3.15
C SER A 32 -26.89 25.73 -1.69
N GLU A 33 -26.30 24.57 -1.47
CA GLU A 33 -26.13 23.89 -0.18
C GLU A 33 -25.11 24.59 0.72
N LEU A 34 -24.20 25.36 0.13
CA LEU A 34 -23.12 26.09 0.81
C LEU A 34 -23.34 27.60 0.75
N GLY A 35 -24.57 28.03 1.00
CA GLY A 35 -24.91 29.46 1.07
C GLY A 35 -24.93 30.18 -0.28
N ASN A 36 -25.07 29.45 -1.40
CA ASN A 36 -25.00 29.98 -2.77
C ASN A 36 -23.64 30.61 -3.10
N CYS A 37 -22.55 30.10 -2.55
CA CYS A 37 -21.20 30.54 -2.92
C CYS A 37 -20.98 30.38 -4.44
N ALA A 38 -20.50 31.45 -5.08
CA ALA A 38 -20.37 31.54 -6.54
C ALA A 38 -18.99 31.10 -7.07
N SER A 39 -18.05 30.81 -6.18
CA SER A 39 -16.69 30.40 -6.49
C SER A 39 -16.14 29.45 -5.43
N LYS A 40 -15.05 28.74 -5.76
CA LYS A 40 -14.34 27.89 -4.80
C LYS A 40 -13.91 28.68 -3.56
N GLU A 41 -13.37 29.87 -3.78
CA GLU A 41 -12.91 30.76 -2.72
C GLU A 41 -14.06 31.18 -1.80
N GLU A 42 -15.23 31.53 -2.36
CA GLU A 42 -16.42 31.84 -1.57
C GLU A 42 -16.93 30.63 -0.79
N CYS A 43 -16.89 29.43 -1.37
CA CYS A 43 -17.31 28.22 -0.67
C CYS A 43 -16.35 27.85 0.45
N MET A 44 -15.03 28.04 0.25
CA MET A 44 -14.05 27.86 1.31
C MET A 44 -14.29 28.86 2.44
N ALA A 45 -14.49 30.14 2.14
CA ALA A 45 -14.82 31.15 3.14
C ALA A 45 -16.13 30.84 3.90
N TYR A 46 -17.13 30.28 3.22
CA TYR A 46 -18.34 29.78 3.85
C TYR A 46 -18.04 28.62 4.81
N CYS A 47 -17.19 27.67 4.39
CA CYS A 47 -16.82 26.49 5.17
C CYS A 47 -15.84 26.76 6.33
N ASP A 48 -15.09 27.85 6.28
CA ASP A 48 -14.19 28.28 7.36
C ASP A 48 -14.96 28.72 8.62
N LEU A 49 -16.25 28.99 8.49
CA LEU A 49 -17.12 29.33 9.61
C LEU A 49 -17.53 28.04 10.38
N PRO A 50 -17.28 27.95 11.70
CA PRO A 50 -17.62 26.76 12.51
C PRO A 50 -19.08 26.31 12.38
N GLU A 51 -20.02 27.25 12.27
CA GLU A 51 -21.45 26.98 12.10
C GLU A 51 -21.80 26.29 10.77
N ASN A 52 -20.92 26.39 9.77
CA ASN A 52 -21.12 25.84 8.42
C ASN A 52 -20.35 24.55 8.18
N MET A 53 -19.43 24.17 9.09
CA MET A 53 -18.57 23.00 8.92
C MET A 53 -19.36 21.72 8.65
N LEU A 54 -20.47 21.49 9.34
CA LEU A 54 -21.30 20.29 9.11
C LEU A 54 -21.92 20.26 7.70
N ALA A 55 -22.38 21.41 7.19
CA ALA A 55 -22.91 21.51 5.83
C ALA A 55 -21.82 21.21 4.79
N CYS A 56 -20.61 21.72 5.03
CA CYS A 56 -19.45 21.48 4.17
C CYS A 56 -18.97 20.03 4.20
N ILE A 57 -18.97 19.37 5.37
CA ILE A 57 -18.65 17.95 5.48
C ILE A 57 -19.68 17.11 4.70
N ASN A 58 -20.98 17.37 4.88
CA ASN A 58 -22.06 16.69 4.16
C ASN A 58 -21.92 16.85 2.63
N PHE A 59 -21.69 18.09 2.18
CA PHE A 59 -21.52 18.39 0.78
C PHE A 59 -20.31 17.65 0.19
N SER A 60 -19.18 17.71 0.89
CA SER A 60 -17.93 17.10 0.45
C SER A 60 -18.02 15.57 0.37
N GLU A 61 -18.66 14.94 1.35
CA GLU A 61 -18.90 13.49 1.34
C GLU A 61 -19.83 13.08 0.18
N THR A 62 -20.95 13.79 0.01
CA THR A 62 -21.95 13.47 -1.02
C THR A 62 -21.41 13.64 -2.44
N HIS A 63 -20.51 14.61 -2.65
CA HIS A 63 -19.89 14.88 -3.94
C HIS A 63 -18.54 14.17 -4.13
N GLY A 64 -18.15 13.28 -3.20
CA GLY A 64 -16.90 12.51 -3.30
C GLY A 64 -15.64 13.36 -3.21
N LEU A 65 -15.72 14.56 -2.63
CA LEU A 65 -14.57 15.43 -2.37
C LEU A 65 -13.74 14.93 -1.17
N ILE A 66 -14.36 14.15 -0.27
CA ILE A 66 -13.72 13.43 0.84
C ILE A 66 -14.30 12.02 0.95
N SER A 67 -13.56 11.09 1.57
CA SER A 67 -14.04 9.73 1.82
C SER A 67 -15.09 9.70 2.95
N PRO A 68 -15.95 8.66 3.03
CA PRO A 68 -16.85 8.49 4.18
C PRO A 68 -16.11 8.41 5.52
N GLU A 69 -14.89 7.87 5.50
CA GLU A 69 -14.01 7.81 6.68
C GLU A 69 -13.53 9.21 7.10
N ASP A 70 -13.04 10.02 6.16
CA ASP A 70 -12.63 11.40 6.40
C ASP A 70 -13.83 12.24 6.88
N ALA A 71 -15.02 12.02 6.32
CA ALA A 71 -16.24 12.69 6.74
C ALA A 71 -16.65 12.31 8.16
N ALA A 72 -16.58 11.03 8.53
CA ALA A 72 -16.84 10.55 9.88
C ALA A 72 -15.85 11.15 10.89
N MET A 73 -14.57 11.21 10.53
CA MET A 73 -13.53 11.85 11.34
C MET A 73 -13.80 13.35 11.53
N ALA A 74 -14.11 14.07 10.46
CA ALA A 74 -14.41 15.51 10.52
C ALA A 74 -15.65 15.82 11.38
N ARG A 75 -16.70 15.00 11.29
CA ARG A 75 -17.88 15.11 12.17
C ARG A 75 -17.50 14.91 13.64
N LYS A 76 -16.66 13.92 13.91
CA LYS A 76 -16.18 13.62 15.26
C LYS A 76 -15.37 14.79 15.84
N MET A 77 -14.48 15.38 15.06
CA MET A 77 -13.72 16.57 15.48
C MET A 77 -14.64 17.77 15.77
N LEU A 78 -15.66 17.98 14.93
CA LEU A 78 -16.67 19.02 15.13
C LEU A 78 -17.48 18.79 16.42
N GLU A 79 -17.91 17.55 16.69
CA GLU A 79 -18.62 17.18 17.93
C GLU A 79 -17.77 17.43 19.18
N LEU A 80 -16.48 17.10 19.11
CA LEU A 80 -15.55 17.27 20.23
C LEU A 80 -15.15 18.73 20.48
N GLY A 81 -15.51 19.66 19.58
CA GLY A 81 -15.19 21.08 19.70
C GLY A 81 -13.68 21.37 19.73
N VAL A 82 -12.88 20.49 19.11
CA VAL A 82 -11.42 20.62 19.10
C VAL A 82 -11.02 21.55 17.97
N THR A 83 -10.59 22.76 18.34
CA THR A 83 -10.20 23.82 17.39
C THR A 83 -8.73 23.76 16.99
N ASP A 84 -7.90 23.15 17.83
CA ASP A 84 -6.45 23.05 17.63
C ASP A 84 -6.02 21.58 17.65
N GLY A 85 -5.20 21.19 16.69
CA GLY A 85 -4.58 19.87 16.61
C GLY A 85 -3.28 19.79 17.43
N PRO A 86 -2.53 18.67 17.30
CA PRO A 86 -1.22 18.53 17.93
C PRO A 86 -0.28 19.67 17.51
N GLY A 87 0.54 20.16 18.44
CA GLY A 87 1.38 21.34 18.23
C GLY A 87 0.65 22.66 18.02
N GLY A 88 -0.68 22.68 18.15
CA GLY A 88 -1.52 23.83 17.82
C GLY A 88 -1.80 23.99 16.32
N CYS A 89 -1.56 22.95 15.50
CA CYS A 89 -1.86 23.00 14.07
C CYS A 89 -3.35 23.22 13.81
N GLN A 90 -3.69 23.93 12.74
CA GLN A 90 -5.08 24.21 12.37
C GLN A 90 -5.41 23.67 10.97
N GLY A 91 -6.44 22.82 10.93
CA GLY A 91 -6.90 22.20 9.70
C GLY A 91 -5.98 21.10 9.17
N ARG A 92 -6.47 20.37 8.16
CA ARG A 92 -5.86 19.13 7.67
C ARG A 92 -4.42 19.32 7.16
N VAL A 93 -4.16 20.38 6.41
CA VAL A 93 -2.85 20.56 5.74
C VAL A 93 -1.75 20.85 6.76
N GLU A 94 -2.00 21.78 7.70
CA GLU A 94 -1.04 22.11 8.73
C GLU A 94 -0.82 20.93 9.69
N CYS A 95 -1.91 20.26 10.10
CA CYS A 95 -1.79 19.11 10.99
C CYS A 95 -1.14 17.90 10.34
N SER A 96 -1.35 17.66 9.05
CA SER A 96 -0.58 16.66 8.31
C SER A 96 0.89 17.01 8.34
N ALA A 97 1.27 18.23 7.94
CA ALA A 97 2.66 18.65 7.93
C ALA A 97 3.34 18.58 9.32
N TYR A 98 2.60 18.89 10.38
CA TYR A 98 3.09 18.75 11.75
C TYR A 98 3.30 17.26 12.11
N CYS A 99 2.32 16.40 11.85
CA CYS A 99 2.37 14.99 12.18
C CYS A 99 3.27 14.14 11.27
N ASP A 100 3.59 14.63 10.08
CA ASP A 100 4.55 14.01 9.16
C ASP A 100 5.99 14.12 9.69
N ASN A 101 6.25 15.04 10.62
CA ASN A 101 7.52 15.08 11.32
C ASN A 101 7.59 13.93 12.34
N SER A 102 8.57 13.03 12.16
CA SER A 102 8.80 11.91 13.09
C SER A 102 9.07 12.34 14.53
N ASN A 103 9.52 13.58 14.76
CA ASN A 103 9.68 14.15 16.10
C ASN A 103 8.35 14.51 16.78
N HIS A 104 7.24 14.56 16.05
CA HIS A 104 5.89 14.88 16.54
C HIS A 104 4.96 13.67 16.53
N MET A 105 5.43 12.51 16.06
CA MET A 105 4.61 11.31 15.85
C MET A 105 3.95 10.81 17.14
N GLU A 106 4.67 10.85 18.27
CA GLU A 106 4.13 10.46 19.58
C GLU A 106 2.98 11.38 20.00
N GLU A 107 3.15 12.70 19.88
CA GLU A 107 2.11 13.68 20.20
C GLU A 107 0.87 13.49 19.31
N CYS A 108 1.08 13.29 18.01
CA CYS A 108 0.00 13.09 17.05
C CYS A 108 -0.79 11.80 17.31
N ILE A 109 -0.10 10.71 17.63
CA ILE A 109 -0.74 9.44 17.97
C ILE A 109 -1.52 9.57 19.28
N GLU A 110 -0.95 10.21 20.31
CA GLU A 110 -1.64 10.43 21.58
C GLU A 110 -2.86 11.35 21.42
N PHE A 111 -2.78 12.37 20.56
CA PHE A 111 -3.92 13.19 20.17
C PHE A 111 -5.01 12.35 19.50
N ALA A 112 -4.63 11.55 18.50
CA ALA A 112 -5.56 10.70 17.77
C ALA A 112 -6.20 9.64 18.69
N LYS A 113 -5.45 9.05 19.62
CA LYS A 113 -5.96 8.16 20.67
C LYS A 113 -6.97 8.85 21.59
N LYS A 114 -6.59 10.01 22.14
CA LYS A 114 -7.41 10.80 23.08
C LYS A 114 -8.79 11.11 22.50
N TYR A 115 -8.84 11.42 21.21
CA TYR A 115 -10.08 11.76 20.51
C TYR A 115 -10.66 10.58 19.73
N GLY A 116 -10.08 9.38 19.84
CA GLY A 116 -10.52 8.16 19.17
C GLY A 116 -10.57 8.29 17.65
N LEU A 117 -9.61 9.01 17.06
CA LEU A 117 -9.46 9.17 15.61
C LEU A 117 -8.76 7.96 14.97
N ILE A 118 -8.23 7.03 15.78
CA ILE A 118 -7.65 5.76 15.33
C ILE A 118 -8.69 4.65 15.57
N PRO A 119 -9.05 3.84 14.55
CA PRO A 119 -9.84 2.64 14.73
C PRO A 119 -9.23 1.69 15.78
N PRO A 120 -10.02 1.01 16.63
CA PRO A 120 -9.48 0.15 17.69
C PRO A 120 -8.57 -0.98 17.19
N ASP A 121 -8.85 -1.50 16.00
CA ASP A 121 -8.08 -2.53 15.31
C ASP A 121 -6.73 -2.01 14.79
N GLU A 122 -6.67 -0.75 14.35
CA GLU A 122 -5.42 -0.08 13.96
C GLU A 122 -4.60 0.39 15.17
N LEU A 123 -5.26 0.71 16.28
CA LEU A 123 -4.61 1.23 17.48
C LEU A 123 -3.53 0.27 18.02
N ALA A 124 -3.80 -1.03 17.99
CA ALA A 124 -2.85 -2.03 18.48
C ALA A 124 -1.54 -2.02 17.66
N GLU A 125 -1.61 -1.79 16.35
CA GLU A 125 -0.43 -1.70 15.49
C GLU A 125 0.35 -0.40 15.75
N VAL A 126 -0.37 0.72 15.85
CA VAL A 126 0.19 2.03 16.14
C VAL A 126 0.91 2.06 17.50
N GLU A 127 0.37 1.39 18.52
CA GLU A 127 1.02 1.29 19.83
C GLU A 127 2.34 0.51 19.77
N LYS A 128 2.41 -0.55 18.96
CA LYS A 128 3.67 -1.28 18.77
C LYS A 128 4.74 -0.41 18.11
N ILE A 129 4.35 0.39 17.10
CA ILE A 129 5.22 1.35 16.43
C ILE A 129 5.80 2.36 17.42
N LEU A 130 4.95 2.95 18.28
CA LEU A 130 5.40 3.88 19.33
C LEU A 130 6.42 3.26 20.27
N VAL A 131 6.14 2.04 20.77
CA VAL A 131 7.04 1.33 21.69
C VAL A 131 8.39 1.06 21.04
N ALA A 132 8.43 0.73 19.75
CA ALA A 132 9.68 0.52 19.02
C ALA A 132 10.50 1.82 18.93
N ILE A 133 9.84 2.93 18.59
CA ILE A 133 10.49 4.24 18.47
C ILE A 133 11.03 4.73 19.81
N GLN A 134 10.26 4.56 20.89
CA GLN A 134 10.71 4.86 22.25
C GLN A 134 11.93 4.02 22.67
N LYS A 135 12.06 2.80 22.15
CA LYS A 135 13.24 1.93 22.32
C LYS A 135 14.40 2.29 21.38
N GLY A 136 14.25 3.31 20.54
CA GLY A 136 15.28 3.80 19.62
C GLY A 136 15.24 3.20 18.22
N ALA A 137 14.20 2.45 17.87
CA ALA A 137 14.01 2.01 16.49
C ALA A 137 13.74 3.24 15.59
N ARG A 138 14.35 3.26 14.41
CA ARG A 138 14.18 4.35 13.45
C ARG A 138 13.14 3.92 12.41
N PRO A 139 12.02 4.65 12.27
CA PRO A 139 11.05 4.33 11.24
C PRO A 139 11.64 4.60 9.84
N PRO A 140 11.18 3.87 8.81
CA PRO A 140 11.53 4.15 7.41
C PRO A 140 11.06 5.55 7.00
N ALA A 141 11.65 6.10 5.93
CA ALA A 141 11.34 7.45 5.44
C ALA A 141 10.06 7.49 4.59
N CYS A 142 8.96 6.99 5.15
CA CYS A 142 7.65 6.90 4.53
C CYS A 142 6.56 7.28 5.53
N HIS A 143 5.39 7.68 5.03
CA HIS A 143 4.27 8.11 5.87
C HIS A 143 2.94 7.54 5.36
N GLY A 144 2.17 6.97 6.27
CA GLY A 144 0.93 6.28 5.95
C GLY A 144 1.17 4.94 5.27
N LYS A 145 0.18 4.05 5.41
CA LYS A 145 0.30 2.65 5.00
C LYS A 145 0.71 2.50 3.53
N ALA A 146 0.03 3.20 2.61
CA ALA A 146 0.25 3.05 1.17
C ALA A 146 1.65 3.51 0.74
N ALA A 147 2.13 4.65 1.25
CA ALA A 147 3.47 5.13 0.90
C ALA A 147 4.55 4.26 1.53
N CYS A 148 4.33 3.76 2.76
CA CYS A 148 5.25 2.82 3.39
C CYS A 148 5.29 1.46 2.71
N ASP A 149 4.15 0.96 2.24
CA ASP A 149 4.11 -0.24 1.42
C ASP A 149 4.93 -0.05 0.14
N ALA A 150 4.72 1.06 -0.58
CA ALA A 150 5.51 1.36 -1.78
C ALA A 150 7.01 1.54 -1.49
N TYR A 151 7.35 2.19 -0.38
CA TYR A 151 8.72 2.41 0.05
C TYR A 151 9.42 1.09 0.38
N CYS A 152 8.82 0.28 1.24
CA CYS A 152 9.38 -0.99 1.69
C CYS A 152 9.40 -2.08 0.61
N ASN A 153 8.68 -1.90 -0.49
CA ASN A 153 8.71 -2.79 -1.65
C ASN A 153 9.91 -2.54 -2.58
N MET A 154 10.62 -1.43 -2.40
CA MET A 154 11.86 -1.19 -3.13
C MET A 154 13.00 -2.00 -2.51
N ALA A 155 13.76 -2.71 -3.35
CA ALA A 155 14.89 -3.53 -2.91
C ALA A 155 15.92 -2.72 -2.10
N GLU A 156 16.08 -1.44 -2.41
CA GLU A 156 16.97 -0.49 -1.74
C GLU A 156 16.54 -0.17 -0.29
N HIS A 157 15.27 -0.36 0.03
CA HIS A 157 14.64 -0.04 1.31
C HIS A 157 14.24 -1.30 2.10
N PHE A 158 14.48 -2.48 1.53
CA PHE A 158 14.11 -3.76 2.14
C PHE A 158 14.74 -3.96 3.52
N GLU A 159 16.05 -3.69 3.66
CA GLU A 159 16.78 -3.93 4.91
C GLU A 159 16.23 -3.09 6.07
N GLU A 160 16.06 -1.78 5.88
CA GLU A 160 15.56 -0.91 6.95
C GLU A 160 14.11 -1.24 7.33
N CYS A 161 13.28 -1.63 6.36
CA CYS A 161 11.90 -2.02 6.61
C CYS A 161 11.78 -3.33 7.39
N ILE A 162 12.61 -4.34 7.10
CA ILE A 162 12.63 -5.58 7.90
C ILE A 162 13.13 -5.32 9.32
N ILE A 163 14.21 -4.53 9.47
CA ILE A 163 14.74 -4.19 10.80
C ILE A 163 13.69 -3.46 11.64
N PHE A 164 13.02 -2.47 11.07
CA PHE A 164 11.98 -1.74 11.78
C PHE A 164 10.75 -2.60 12.05
N GLY A 165 10.30 -3.39 11.06
CA GLY A 165 9.15 -4.27 11.20
C GLY A 165 9.34 -5.34 12.27
N GLU A 166 10.55 -5.90 12.39
CA GLU A 166 10.92 -6.81 13.48
C GLU A 166 10.90 -6.07 14.84
N ALA A 167 11.57 -4.92 14.93
CA ALA A 167 11.64 -4.14 16.18
C ALA A 167 10.27 -3.69 16.68
N ALA A 168 9.35 -3.39 15.75
CA ALA A 168 7.98 -3.01 16.01
C ALA A 168 7.01 -4.19 16.06
N GLY A 169 7.44 -5.44 15.88
CA GLY A 169 6.53 -6.59 15.90
C GLY A 169 5.38 -6.49 14.88
N LEU A 170 5.68 -5.88 13.73
CA LEU A 170 4.82 -5.79 12.55
C LEU A 170 4.95 -7.03 11.66
N ILE A 171 6.06 -7.77 11.80
CA ILE A 171 6.26 -9.07 11.14
C ILE A 171 5.62 -10.16 12.02
N PRO A 172 4.71 -10.99 11.47
CA PRO A 172 4.12 -12.11 12.20
C PRO A 172 5.21 -13.02 12.81
N PRO A 173 5.02 -13.56 14.03
CA PRO A 173 6.02 -14.40 14.69
C PRO A 173 6.40 -15.65 13.88
N ASP A 174 5.48 -16.18 13.08
CA ASP A 174 5.69 -17.32 12.18
C ASP A 174 6.42 -16.96 10.88
N GLU A 175 6.50 -15.66 10.54
CA GLU A 175 7.22 -15.16 9.35
C GLU A 175 8.59 -14.55 9.71
N ILE A 176 8.93 -14.40 10.99
CA ILE A 176 10.13 -13.65 11.41
C ILE A 176 11.45 -14.32 11.00
N ASP A 177 11.50 -15.64 11.05
CA ASP A 177 12.70 -16.38 10.67
C ASP A 177 12.94 -16.30 9.16
N ASP A 178 11.87 -16.25 8.37
CA ASP A 178 11.95 -16.04 6.93
C ASP A 178 12.43 -14.62 6.61
N ALA A 179 11.87 -13.62 7.29
CA ALA A 179 12.31 -12.24 7.16
C ALA A 179 13.80 -12.05 7.50
N ARG A 180 14.29 -12.71 8.56
CA ARG A 180 15.72 -12.67 8.94
C ARG A 180 16.61 -13.35 7.91
N ARG A 181 16.21 -14.50 7.37
CA ARG A 181 16.92 -15.20 6.30
C ARG A 181 17.00 -14.35 5.02
N ALA A 182 15.89 -13.74 4.63
CA ALA A 182 15.84 -12.79 3.52
C ALA A 182 16.78 -11.60 3.74
N LEU A 183 16.76 -11.01 4.94
CA LEU A 183 17.66 -9.91 5.31
C LEU A 183 19.15 -10.31 5.23
N GLU A 184 19.49 -11.51 5.70
CA GLU A 184 20.86 -12.03 5.60
C GLU A 184 21.30 -12.20 4.13
N ALA A 185 20.41 -12.69 3.27
CA ALA A 185 20.68 -12.80 1.83
C ALA A 185 20.93 -11.41 1.21
N VAL A 186 20.12 -10.42 1.54
CA VAL A 186 20.28 -9.03 1.05
C VAL A 186 21.61 -8.43 1.51
N ARG A 187 22.00 -8.64 2.77
CA ARG A 187 23.32 -8.23 3.28
C ARG A 187 24.49 -8.88 2.57
N LYS A 188 24.29 -10.10 2.05
CA LYS A 188 25.27 -10.81 1.21
C LYS A 188 25.24 -10.36 -0.26
N GLY A 189 24.38 -9.41 -0.62
CA GLY A 189 24.26 -8.82 -1.95
C GLY A 189 23.20 -9.47 -2.84
N ALA A 190 22.36 -10.37 -2.31
CA ALA A 190 21.20 -10.87 -3.05
C ALA A 190 20.18 -9.73 -3.23
N LYS A 191 19.51 -9.71 -4.38
CA LYS A 191 18.44 -8.74 -4.64
C LYS A 191 17.09 -9.43 -4.45
N PRO A 192 16.19 -8.91 -3.60
CA PRO A 192 14.86 -9.47 -3.47
C PRO A 192 14.07 -9.27 -4.78
N PRO A 193 13.15 -10.20 -5.12
CA PRO A 193 12.26 -10.03 -6.26
C PRO A 193 11.31 -8.85 -6.04
N ALA A 194 10.79 -8.28 -7.14
CA ALA A 194 9.90 -7.13 -7.10
C ALA A 194 8.44 -7.51 -6.77
N CYS A 195 8.22 -8.24 -5.68
CA CYS A 195 6.92 -8.72 -5.23
C CYS A 195 6.77 -8.63 -3.70
N LYS A 196 5.54 -8.52 -3.19
CA LYS A 196 5.26 -8.51 -1.75
C LYS A 196 4.34 -9.64 -1.28
N GLY A 197 4.80 -10.35 -0.25
CA GLY A 197 3.99 -11.36 0.41
C GLY A 197 3.68 -12.54 -0.50
N LYS A 198 3.10 -13.59 0.09
CA LYS A 198 3.03 -14.89 -0.58
C LYS A 198 2.29 -14.84 -1.92
N THR A 199 1.08 -14.27 -1.97
CA THR A 199 0.22 -14.32 -3.16
C THR A 199 0.78 -13.54 -4.35
N GLU A 200 1.32 -12.35 -4.10
CA GLU A 200 1.91 -11.52 -5.16
C GLU A 200 3.19 -12.18 -5.68
N CYS A 201 4.05 -12.66 -4.78
CA CYS A 201 5.28 -13.34 -5.15
C CYS A 201 5.01 -14.67 -5.88
N ASP A 202 4.00 -15.44 -5.47
CA ASP A 202 3.62 -16.66 -6.19
C ASP A 202 3.21 -16.35 -7.63
N THR A 203 2.52 -15.23 -7.86
CA THR A 203 2.12 -14.79 -9.21
C THR A 203 3.33 -14.33 -10.01
N TYR A 204 4.12 -13.42 -9.43
CA TYR A 204 5.32 -12.85 -10.04
C TYR A 204 6.33 -13.94 -10.41
N CYS A 205 6.71 -14.79 -9.46
CA CYS A 205 7.68 -15.87 -9.67
C CYS A 205 7.15 -17.02 -10.54
N ALA A 206 5.84 -17.09 -10.80
CA ALA A 206 5.26 -18.05 -11.73
C ALA A 206 5.44 -17.65 -13.20
N GLU A 207 5.78 -16.39 -13.46
CA GLU A 207 6.12 -15.87 -14.79
C GLU A 207 7.54 -16.34 -15.18
N PRO A 208 7.72 -16.98 -16.35
CA PRO A 208 9.03 -17.48 -16.78
C PRO A 208 10.12 -16.40 -16.80
N GLU A 209 9.75 -15.15 -17.05
CA GLU A 209 10.63 -13.98 -17.09
C GLU A 209 11.22 -13.63 -15.71
N HIS A 210 10.53 -13.99 -14.63
CA HIS A 210 10.90 -13.68 -13.24
C HIS A 210 11.39 -14.91 -12.45
N LEU A 211 11.29 -16.11 -13.04
CA LEU A 211 11.64 -17.35 -12.36
C LEU A 211 13.09 -17.38 -11.86
N GLU A 212 14.07 -17.00 -12.68
CA GLU A 212 15.48 -17.12 -12.30
C GLU A 212 15.84 -16.19 -11.13
N GLU A 213 15.35 -14.95 -11.12
CA GLU A 213 15.63 -14.05 -10.00
C GLU A 213 14.97 -14.52 -8.70
N CYS A 214 13.76 -15.08 -8.77
CA CYS A 214 13.11 -15.67 -7.61
C CYS A 214 13.87 -16.89 -7.09
N LEU A 215 14.31 -17.80 -7.97
CA LEU A 215 15.10 -18.97 -7.57
C LEU A 215 16.45 -18.58 -7.00
N ALA A 216 17.15 -17.61 -7.62
CA ALA A 216 18.42 -17.11 -7.12
C ALA A 216 18.27 -16.49 -5.72
N PHE A 217 17.23 -15.69 -5.48
CA PHE A 217 16.96 -15.11 -4.17
C PHE A 217 16.57 -16.18 -3.14
N ALA A 218 15.66 -17.10 -3.50
CA ALA A 218 15.21 -18.17 -2.61
C ALA A 218 16.36 -19.11 -2.21
N GLU A 219 17.25 -19.44 -3.14
CA GLU A 219 18.47 -20.21 -2.86
C GLU A 219 19.43 -19.43 -1.94
N ALA A 220 19.66 -18.13 -2.22
CA ALA A 220 20.51 -17.28 -1.40
C ALA A 220 19.97 -17.06 0.03
N ALA A 221 18.64 -16.99 0.19
CA ALA A 221 17.95 -16.91 1.47
C ALA A 221 17.79 -18.27 2.16
N GLY A 222 18.13 -19.38 1.49
CA GLY A 222 17.96 -20.73 2.04
C GLY A 222 16.49 -21.12 2.22
N PHE A 223 15.59 -20.57 1.39
CA PHE A 223 14.19 -20.99 1.29
C PHE A 223 14.03 -22.27 0.45
N ILE A 224 14.97 -22.51 -0.46
CA ILE A 224 15.06 -23.74 -1.25
C ILE A 224 16.49 -24.27 -1.24
N SER A 225 16.65 -25.58 -1.40
CA SER A 225 17.98 -26.19 -1.58
C SER A 225 18.56 -25.89 -2.97
N PRO A 226 19.88 -25.97 -3.17
CA PRO A 226 20.49 -25.90 -4.50
C PRO A 226 19.95 -26.99 -5.45
N GLU A 227 19.64 -28.19 -4.92
CA GLU A 227 19.03 -29.26 -5.68
C GLU A 227 17.62 -28.89 -6.18
N ASP A 228 16.78 -28.32 -5.31
CA ASP A 228 15.42 -27.88 -5.66
C ASP A 228 15.46 -26.69 -6.63
N ALA A 229 16.41 -25.76 -6.44
CA ALA A 229 16.61 -24.65 -7.35
C ALA A 229 17.03 -25.15 -8.74
N ALA A 230 17.94 -26.13 -8.82
CA ALA A 230 18.35 -26.75 -10.08
C ALA A 230 17.18 -27.49 -10.77
N MET A 231 16.35 -28.19 -9.99
CA MET A 231 15.12 -28.82 -10.48
C MET A 231 14.16 -27.79 -11.07
N ALA A 232 13.86 -26.72 -10.31
CA ALA A 232 12.95 -25.67 -10.76
C ALA A 232 13.47 -24.93 -12.01
N ARG A 233 14.78 -24.68 -12.13
CA ARG A 233 15.39 -24.14 -13.35
C ARG A 233 15.18 -25.06 -14.55
N LYS A 234 15.33 -26.38 -14.35
CA LYS A 234 15.17 -27.38 -15.41
C LYS A 234 13.71 -27.47 -15.89
N THR A 235 12.75 -27.39 -14.98
CA THR A 235 11.33 -27.61 -15.28
C THR A 235 10.53 -26.31 -15.49
N GLY A 236 11.18 -25.15 -15.37
CA GLY A 236 10.49 -23.86 -15.43
C GLY A 236 9.55 -23.63 -14.23
N GLY A 237 9.90 -24.18 -13.06
CA GLY A 237 9.12 -24.06 -11.83
C GLY A 237 7.80 -24.84 -11.84
N LYS A 238 7.61 -25.75 -12.80
CA LYS A 238 6.39 -26.56 -12.96
C LYS A 238 6.69 -28.04 -12.75
N GLY A 239 5.78 -28.73 -12.10
CA GLY A 239 5.78 -30.19 -12.01
C GLY A 239 4.77 -30.85 -12.96
N PRO A 240 4.50 -32.15 -12.76
CA PRO A 240 3.49 -32.90 -13.50
C PRO A 240 2.12 -32.21 -13.46
N GLY A 241 1.35 -32.26 -14.54
CA GLY A 241 0.06 -31.55 -14.63
C GLY A 241 0.14 -30.02 -14.53
N GLY A 242 1.34 -29.44 -14.55
CA GLY A 242 1.55 -28.01 -14.33
C GLY A 242 1.41 -27.57 -12.87
N CYS A 243 1.47 -28.51 -11.92
CA CYS A 243 1.49 -28.19 -10.48
C CYS A 243 2.67 -27.26 -10.14
N ARG A 244 2.55 -26.47 -9.08
CA ARG A 244 3.61 -25.58 -8.58
C ARG A 244 3.70 -25.66 -7.06
N GLY A 245 4.92 -25.69 -6.54
CA GLY A 245 5.18 -25.87 -5.12
C GLY A 245 5.11 -27.34 -4.70
N GLU A 246 5.90 -27.69 -3.69
CA GLU A 246 6.07 -29.08 -3.24
C GLU A 246 4.73 -29.71 -2.84
N GLU A 247 3.94 -29.04 -2.00
CA GLU A 247 2.67 -29.59 -1.49
C GLU A 247 1.66 -29.87 -2.61
N ALA A 248 1.49 -28.93 -3.54
CA ALA A 248 0.54 -29.11 -4.63
C ALA A 248 0.99 -30.21 -5.61
N CYS A 249 2.29 -30.28 -5.91
CA CYS A 249 2.84 -31.33 -6.77
C CYS A 249 2.79 -32.71 -6.11
N LYS A 250 3.05 -32.77 -4.80
CA LYS A 250 2.90 -33.99 -4.02
C LYS A 250 1.44 -34.47 -4.02
N ALA A 251 0.50 -33.59 -3.69
CA ALA A 251 -0.93 -33.91 -3.72
C ALA A 251 -1.40 -34.36 -5.12
N TYR A 252 -0.88 -33.72 -6.18
CA TYR A 252 -1.14 -34.12 -7.56
C TYR A 252 -0.65 -35.54 -7.84
N CYS A 253 0.60 -35.87 -7.49
CA CYS A 253 1.19 -37.18 -7.75
C CYS A 253 0.74 -38.31 -6.81
N GLU A 254 0.27 -37.98 -5.60
CA GLU A 254 -0.33 -38.95 -4.68
C GLU A 254 -1.71 -39.42 -5.14
N ASN A 255 -2.36 -38.70 -6.07
CA ASN A 255 -3.58 -39.18 -6.71
C ASN A 255 -3.25 -40.32 -7.69
N PRO A 256 -3.78 -41.54 -7.49
CA PRO A 256 -3.51 -42.67 -8.38
C PRO A 256 -3.85 -42.41 -9.86
N SER A 257 -4.81 -41.50 -10.12
CA SER A 257 -5.21 -41.12 -11.48
C SER A 257 -4.15 -40.29 -12.23
N HIS A 258 -3.18 -39.71 -11.51
CA HIS A 258 -2.10 -38.87 -12.06
C HIS A 258 -0.73 -39.53 -11.95
N MET A 259 -0.64 -40.70 -11.30
CA MET A 259 0.64 -41.32 -10.99
C MET A 259 1.45 -41.70 -12.25
N GLU A 260 0.78 -42.16 -13.31
CA GLU A 260 1.43 -42.43 -14.60
C GLU A 260 1.97 -41.14 -15.25
N GLU A 261 1.29 -40.01 -15.11
CA GLU A 261 1.76 -38.71 -15.59
C GLU A 261 3.00 -38.25 -14.82
N CYS A 262 3.02 -38.44 -13.50
CA CYS A 262 4.18 -38.13 -12.66
C CYS A 262 5.39 -39.03 -12.97
N ILE A 263 5.19 -40.32 -13.24
CA ILE A 263 6.26 -41.22 -13.69
C ILE A 263 6.82 -40.76 -15.03
N ASN A 264 5.95 -40.46 -16.01
CA ASN A 264 6.37 -39.98 -17.33
C ASN A 264 7.14 -38.67 -17.23
N PHE A 265 6.64 -37.72 -16.44
CA PHE A 265 7.33 -36.46 -16.18
C PHE A 265 8.72 -36.70 -15.57
N ALA A 266 8.85 -37.57 -14.57
CA ALA A 266 10.13 -37.87 -13.94
C ALA A 266 11.14 -38.46 -14.94
N VAL A 267 10.69 -39.31 -15.87
CA VAL A 267 11.54 -39.87 -16.94
C VAL A 267 11.92 -38.80 -17.96
N GLU A 268 10.96 -38.00 -18.43
CA GLU A 268 11.19 -36.93 -19.42
C GLU A 268 12.15 -35.87 -18.89
N GLN A 269 12.00 -35.50 -17.63
CA GLN A 269 12.90 -34.57 -16.95
C GLN A 269 14.18 -35.24 -16.44
N GLY A 270 14.39 -36.54 -16.71
CA GLY A 270 15.61 -37.27 -16.34
C GLY A 270 15.85 -37.38 -14.84
N PHE A 271 14.80 -37.30 -14.02
CA PHE A 271 14.82 -37.59 -12.59
C PHE A 271 14.63 -39.08 -12.28
N MET A 272 14.26 -39.89 -13.29
CA MET A 272 14.03 -41.33 -13.17
C MET A 272 14.48 -42.05 -14.45
N SER A 273 15.12 -43.21 -14.32
CA SER A 273 15.46 -44.03 -15.48
C SER A 273 14.23 -44.78 -16.03
N PRO A 274 14.20 -45.16 -17.33
CA PRO A 274 13.13 -46.01 -17.87
C PRO A 274 12.95 -47.34 -17.11
N GLU A 275 14.04 -47.93 -16.63
CA GLU A 275 14.03 -49.17 -15.85
C GLU A 275 13.44 -48.97 -14.44
N GLU A 276 13.73 -47.83 -13.80
CA GLU A 276 13.14 -47.46 -12.50
C GLU A 276 11.64 -47.18 -12.64
N ALA A 277 11.24 -46.48 -13.71
CA ALA A 277 9.84 -46.23 -14.04
C ALA A 277 9.06 -47.53 -14.24
N GLN A 278 9.65 -48.51 -14.94
CA GLN A 278 9.03 -49.82 -15.14
C GLN A 278 8.78 -50.54 -13.81
N LYS A 279 9.77 -50.56 -12.91
CA LYS A 279 9.60 -51.16 -11.57
C LYS A 279 8.52 -50.45 -10.76
N MET A 280 8.45 -49.11 -10.84
CA MET A 280 7.44 -48.33 -10.14
C MET A 280 6.03 -48.66 -10.65
N ARG A 281 5.85 -48.76 -11.98
CA ARG A 281 4.58 -49.18 -12.60
C ARG A 281 4.13 -50.57 -12.14
N GLU A 282 5.05 -51.52 -12.01
CA GLU A 282 4.77 -52.88 -11.52
C GLU A 282 4.35 -52.93 -10.04
N MET A 283 4.71 -51.92 -9.24
CA MET A 283 4.30 -51.80 -7.83
C MET A 283 2.93 -51.10 -7.67
N ILE A 284 2.48 -50.40 -8.70
CA ILE A 284 1.27 -49.58 -8.72
C ILE A 284 0.08 -50.33 -9.35
N GLY A 285 0.36 -51.20 -10.34
CA GLY A 285 -0.64 -52.05 -11.01
C GLY A 285 -1.01 -53.29 -10.21
#